data_AF-A0A089NRV5-F1
#
_entry.id   AF-A0A089NRV5-F1
#
_cell.length_a   1.000
_cell.length_b   1.000
_cell.length_c   1.000
_cell.angle_alpha   90.00
_cell.angle_beta   90.00
_cell.angle_gamma   90.00
#
_symmetry.space_group_name_H-M   'P 1'
#
loop_
_entity.id
_entity.type
_entity.pdbx_description
1 polymer ?
#
loop_
_entity_poly.entity_id
_entity_poly.type
_entity_poly.pdbx_seq_one_letter_code
_entity_poly.pdbx_strand_id
1 'polypeptide(L)' 'MRKFDEPDWATLHRLADALGVPVERFFAEKPPAGEAASTDECLRLWFKIETEEGRQQALEALRGVAEREEP' A
#
# COMPACT_ATOMS: atom_id res chain seq x y z
N MET A 1 3.27 23.90 5.24
CA MET A 1 3.79 22.58 5.66
C MET A 1 2.99 22.13 6.87
N ARG A 2 2.08 21.15 6.74
CA ARG A 2 1.38 20.59 7.91
C ARG A 2 2.43 19.83 8.73
N LYS A 3 2.53 20.11 10.03
CA LYS A 3 3.25 19.23 10.96
C LYS A 3 2.38 17.98 11.12
N PHE A 4 2.89 16.83 10.68
CA PHE A 4 2.32 15.55 11.05
C PHE A 4 2.65 15.30 12.51
N ASP A 5 1.68 14.83 13.29
CA ASP A 5 1.94 14.46 14.67
C ASP A 5 2.83 13.19 14.68
N GLU A 6 3.63 13.01 15.73
CA GLU A 6 4.57 11.88 15.89
C GLU A 6 3.95 10.47 15.61
N PRO A 7 2.67 10.20 15.96
CA PRO A 7 1.99 8.94 15.62
C PRO A 7 1.75 8.73 14.12
N ASP A 8 1.52 9.81 13.38
CA ASP A 8 1.23 9.77 11.94
C ASP A 8 2.51 9.42 11.18
N TRP A 9 3.66 9.94 11.64
CA TRP A 9 4.97 9.65 11.07
C TRP A 9 5.38 8.19 11.24
N ALA A 10 5.14 7.62 12.42
CA ALA A 10 5.42 6.21 12.71
C ALA A 10 4.55 5.26 11.87
N THR A 11 3.29 5.63 11.62
CA THR A 11 2.38 4.84 10.77
C THR A 11 2.84 4.86 9.30
N LEU A 12 3.25 6.01 8.79
CA LEU A 12 3.78 6.14 7.43
C LEU A 12 5.07 5.34 7.23
N HIS A 13 5.97 5.31 8.22
CA HIS A 13 7.18 4.48 8.15
C HIS A 13 6.86 2.99 8.06
N ARG A 14 5.92 2.51 8.89
CA ARG A 14 5.50 1.10 8.83
C ARG A 14 4.90 0.73 7.48
N LEU A 15 4.13 1.64 6.87
CA LEU A 15 3.55 1.43 5.54
C LEU A 15 4.64 1.42 4.45
N ALA A 16 5.60 2.35 4.52
CA ALA A 16 6.73 2.40 3.59
C ALA A 16 7.58 1.13 3.66
N ASP A 17 7.92 0.67 4.88
CA ASP A 17 8.65 -0.56 5.11
C ASP A 17 7.89 -1.79 4.59
N ALA A 18 6.58 -1.87 4.86
CA ALA A 18 5.74 -2.98 4.38
C ALA A 18 5.66 -3.05 2.85
N LEU A 19 5.74 -1.89 2.18
CA LEU A 19 5.69 -1.79 0.73
C LEU A 19 7.09 -1.87 0.08
N GLY A 20 8.17 -1.89 0.86
CA GLY A 20 9.54 -1.89 0.35
C GLY A 20 9.91 -0.61 -0.42
N VAL A 21 9.24 0.51 -0.13
CA VAL A 21 9.48 1.80 -0.81
C VAL A 21 10.00 2.85 0.16
N PRO A 22 10.80 3.83 -0.30
CA PRO A 22 11.20 4.96 0.54
C PRO A 22 10.00 5.76 1.01
N VAL A 23 9.99 6.18 2.28
CA VAL A 23 8.87 6.96 2.86
C VAL A 23 8.68 8.31 2.16
N GLU A 24 9.74 8.86 1.56
CA GLU A 24 9.74 10.04 0.71
C GLU A 24 8.78 9.92 -0.48
N ARG A 25 8.49 8.69 -0.93
CA ARG A 25 7.53 8.41 -2.02
C ARG A 25 6.12 8.88 -1.68
N PHE A 26 5.74 8.93 -0.41
CA PHE A 26 4.44 9.45 0.04
C PHE A 26 4.37 10.98 0.08
N PHE A 27 5.52 11.67 0.00
CA PHE A 27 5.61 13.13 0.03
C PHE A 27 5.89 13.74 -1.35
N ALA A 28 6.16 12.92 -2.37
CA ALA A 28 6.32 13.40 -3.72
C ALA A 28 5.00 13.96 -4.25
N GLU A 29 4.99 15.24 -4.66
CA GLU A 29 3.80 15.96 -5.16
C GLU A 29 3.13 15.30 -6.37
N LYS A 30 3.83 14.39 -7.04
CA LYS A 30 3.29 13.60 -8.14
C LYS A 30 3.94 12.23 -8.18
N PRO A 31 3.24 11.16 -7.79
CA PRO A 31 3.75 9.83 -8.06
C PRO A 31 3.90 9.62 -9.58
N PRO A 32 4.84 8.75 -10.02
CA PRO A 32 4.95 8.39 -11.43
C PRO A 32 3.58 7.89 -11.92
N ALA A 33 3.13 8.46 -13.03
CA ALA A 33 1.79 8.22 -13.56
C ALA A 33 1.60 6.71 -13.84
N GLY A 34 0.60 6.11 -13.19
CA GLY A 34 0.26 4.68 -13.33
C GLY A 34 0.41 3.88 -12.03
N GLU A 35 1.55 3.95 -11.35
CA GLU A 35 1.85 3.06 -10.21
C GLU A 35 1.11 3.44 -8.92
N ALA A 36 1.01 4.73 -8.60
CA ALA A 36 0.29 5.15 -7.39
C ALA A 36 -1.23 4.98 -7.54
N ALA A 37 -1.78 5.18 -8.74
CA ALA A 37 -3.21 4.98 -8.96
C ALA A 37 -3.64 3.52 -8.70
N SER A 38 -2.79 2.55 -9.10
CA SER A 38 -3.02 1.13 -8.86
C SER A 38 -2.82 0.75 -7.38
N THR A 39 -1.81 1.31 -6.71
CA THR A 39 -1.53 1.06 -5.29
C THR A 39 -2.65 1.61 -4.40
N ASP A 40 -3.09 2.85 -4.66
CA ASP A 40 -4.19 3.49 -3.94
C ASP A 40 -5.50 2.73 -4.12
N GLU A 41 -5.75 2.17 -5.30
CA GLU A 41 -6.91 1.31 -5.54
C GLU A 41 -6.83 0.01 -4.71
N CYS A 42 -5.66 -0.65 -4.67
CA CYS A 42 -5.48 -1.84 -3.84
C CYS A 42 -5.77 -1.56 -2.36
N LEU A 43 -5.29 -0.44 -1.83
CA LEU A 43 -5.56 -0.01 -0.45
C LEU A 43 -7.06 0.30 -0.25
N ARG A 44 -7.69 1.04 -1.17
CA ARG A 44 -9.13 1.34 -1.09
C ARG A 44 -9.98 0.07 -1.09
N LEU A 45 -9.65 -0.91 -1.92
CA LEU A 45 -10.33 -2.20 -1.95
C LEU A 45 -10.09 -2.97 -0.65
N TRP A 46 -8.85 -3.02 -0.17
CA TRP A 46 -8.50 -3.70 1.08
C TRP A 46 -9.34 -3.18 2.27
N PHE A 47 -9.51 -1.86 2.39
CA PHE A 47 -10.34 -1.26 3.46
C PHE A 47 -11.85 -1.49 3.29
N LYS A 48 -12.33 -1.83 2.08
CA LYS A 48 -13.74 -2.20 1.86
C LYS A 48 -14.04 -3.64 2.26
N ILE A 49 -13.02 -4.48 2.45
CA ILE A 49 -13.20 -5.87 2.84
C ILE A 49 -13.30 -5.93 4.37
N GLU A 50 -14.50 -6.23 4.85
CA GLU A 50 -14.82 -6.20 6.28
C GLU A 50 -14.51 -7.52 7.00
N THR A 51 -14.54 -8.65 6.27
CA THR A 51 -14.36 -9.98 6.86
C THR A 51 -12.90 -10.42 6.77
N GLU A 52 -12.45 -11.14 7.80
CA GLU A 52 -11.10 -11.74 7.81
C GLU A 52 -10.93 -12.74 6.65
N GLU A 53 -11.96 -13.54 6.39
CA GLU A 53 -11.97 -14.49 5.28
C GLU A 53 -11.84 -13.80 3.92
N GLY A 54 -12.53 -12.68 3.71
CA GLY A 54 -12.40 -11.90 2.48
C GLY A 54 -10.99 -11.33 2.30
N ARG A 55 -10.34 -10.90 3.39
CA ARG A 55 -8.97 -10.38 3.35
C ARG A 55 -7.98 -11.49 3.01
N GLN A 56 -8.17 -12.67 3.58
CA GLN A 56 -7.34 -13.84 3.27
C GLN A 56 -7.44 -14.24 1.80
N GLN A 57 -8.65 -14.28 1.24
CA GLN A 57 -8.88 -14.56 -0.19
C GLN A 57 -8.22 -13.51 -1.09
N ALA A 58 -8.31 -12.23 -0.73
CA ALA A 58 -7.66 -11.16 -1.47
C ALA A 58 -6.12 -11.28 -1.45
N LEU A 59 -5.53 -11.63 -0.30
CA LEU A 59 -4.08 -11.88 -0.21
C LEU A 59 -3.65 -13.08 -1.04
N GLU A 60 -4.40 -14.17 -1.02
CA GLU A 60 -4.10 -15.35 -1.83
C GLU A 60 -4.13 -15.03 -3.32
N ALA A 61 -5.10 -14.24 -3.77
CA ALA A 61 -5.17 -13.78 -5.15
C ALA A 61 -3.95 -12.91 -5.53
N LEU A 62 -3.56 -11.95 -4.69
CA LEU A 62 -2.40 -11.09 -4.92
C LEU A 62 -1.09 -11.90 -4.93
N ARG A 63 -0.90 -12.84 -4.01
CA ARG A 63 0.26 -13.74 -3.97
C ARG A 63 0.35 -14.58 -5.23
N GLY A 64 -0.77 -15.17 -5.65
CA GLY A 64 -0.80 -15.98 -6.87
C GLY A 64 -0.51 -15.18 -8.13
N VAL A 65 -0.71 -13.86 -8.16
CA VAL A 65 -0.25 -13.00 -9.26
C VAL A 65 1.26 -12.79 -9.16
N ALA A 66 1.77 -12.40 -7.99
CA ALA A 66 3.20 -12.15 -7.78
C ALA A 66 4.06 -13.39 -8.10
N GLU A 67 3.66 -14.58 -7.64
CA GLU A 67 4.34 -15.84 -7.91
C GLU A 67 4.42 -16.19 -9.42
N ARG A 68 3.48 -15.68 -10.23
CA ARG A 68 3.49 -15.87 -11.69
C ARG A 68 4.38 -14.88 -12.43
N GLU A 69 4.75 -13.77 -11.79
CA GLU A 69 5.60 -12.73 -12.34
C GLU A 69 7.07 -12.89 -11.90
N GLU A 70 7.33 -13.70 -10.86
CA GLU A 70 8.69 -14.11 -10.49
C GLU A 70 9.28 -15.05 -11.57
N PRO A 71 10.42 -14.70 -12.20
CA PRO A 71 11.03 -15.47 -13.30
C PRO A 71 11.67 -16.80 -12.87
#